data_AF-A0A139HSS1-F1
#
_entry.id   AF-A0A139HSS1-F1
#
_cell.length_a   1.000
_cell.length_b   1.000
_cell.length_c   1.000
_cell.angle_alpha   90.00
_cell.angle_beta   90.00
_cell.angle_gamma   90.00
#
_symmetry.space_group_name_H-M   'P 1'
#
loop_
_entity.id
_entity.type
_entity.pdbx_description
1 polymer ?
#
loop_
_entity_poly.entity_id
_entity_poly.type
_entity_poly.pdbx_seq_one_letter_code
_entity_poly.pdbx_strand_id
1 'polypeptide(L)'
;MRASTLTFAAFSAALTTALPRAQQNLTNFLLVTTTSCEPASNSSLLPNVNATSLFEPDNTGDELYQLRLILPGYNSLPRFNLSDSTLHTDAYGPVGFKEYEYNSTKVEVGHTLNFDPTPEGSGNVALKDGFLLTVNGDAEGWTVCEGDLDQAVIFWKGNGTTCEKRYIQAVTTAPY
;
A
#
# COMPACT_ATOMS: atom_id res chain seq x y z
N MET A 1 -66.75 -13.55 25.14
CA MET A 1 -65.83 -13.93 24.04
C MET A 1 -64.70 -12.89 24.03
N ARG A 2 -63.44 -13.34 24.05
CA ARG A 2 -62.25 -12.52 24.32
C ARG A 2 -61.89 -11.64 23.12
N ALA A 3 -61.63 -10.36 23.35
CA ALA A 3 -61.05 -9.43 22.38
C ALA A 3 -59.54 -9.67 22.25
N SER A 4 -59.05 -9.86 21.03
CA SER A 4 -57.62 -10.00 20.72
C SER A 4 -57.07 -8.65 20.27
N THR A 5 -56.16 -8.08 21.06
CA THR A 5 -55.38 -6.90 20.71
C THR A 5 -54.07 -7.32 20.05
N LEU A 6 -53.89 -6.97 18.77
CA LEU A 6 -52.65 -7.14 18.01
C LEU A 6 -51.79 -5.87 18.17
N THR A 7 -50.61 -6.01 18.77
CA THR A 7 -49.64 -4.93 18.93
C THR A 7 -48.59 -5.03 17.81
N PHE A 8 -48.59 -4.07 16.88
CA PHE A 8 -47.54 -3.94 15.86
C PHE A 8 -46.36 -3.16 16.45
N ALA A 9 -45.21 -3.82 16.61
CA ALA A 9 -43.95 -3.16 16.96
C ALA A 9 -43.29 -2.64 15.67
N ALA A 10 -43.19 -1.31 15.54
CA ALA A 10 -42.46 -0.67 14.44
C ALA A 10 -40.94 -0.69 14.74
N PHE A 11 -40.17 -1.41 13.92
CA PHE A 11 -38.71 -1.35 13.94
C PHE A 11 -38.25 -0.08 13.19
N SER A 12 -37.80 0.93 13.93
CA SER A 12 -37.12 2.09 13.37
C SER A 12 -35.70 1.70 12.95
N ALA A 13 -35.47 1.53 11.65
CA ALA A 13 -34.12 1.37 11.11
C ALA A 13 -33.42 2.73 11.16
N ALA A 14 -32.41 2.87 12.03
CA ALA A 14 -31.54 4.03 12.07
C ALA A 14 -30.65 4.03 10.82
N LEU A 15 -30.95 4.90 9.86
CA LEU A 15 -30.09 5.16 8.71
C LEU A 15 -28.87 5.97 9.18
N THR A 16 -27.79 5.30 9.54
CA THR A 16 -26.49 5.94 9.71
C THR A 16 -25.98 6.37 8.34
N THR A 17 -26.18 7.63 7.98
CA THR A 17 -25.53 8.23 6.81
C THR A 17 -24.04 8.41 7.12
N ALA A 18 -23.22 7.46 6.71
CA ALA A 18 -21.77 7.62 6.70
C ALA A 18 -21.44 8.75 5.72
N LEU A 19 -21.00 9.90 6.25
CA LEU A 19 -20.48 11.00 5.45
C LEU A 19 -19.27 10.50 4.65
N PRO A 20 -19.13 10.87 3.36
CA PRO A 20 -17.92 10.59 2.61
C PRO A 20 -16.74 11.20 3.37
N ARG A 21 -15.84 10.35 3.86
CA ARG A 21 -14.58 10.82 4.44
C ARG A 21 -13.86 11.53 3.31
N ALA A 22 -13.62 12.83 3.45
CA ALA A 22 -12.90 13.60 2.45
C ALA A 22 -11.61 12.85 2.10
N GLN A 23 -11.48 12.41 0.85
CA GLN A 23 -10.31 11.71 0.38
C GLN A 23 -9.12 12.64 0.59
N GLN A 24 -8.24 12.29 1.53
CA GLN A 24 -7.02 13.06 1.71
C GLN A 24 -6.16 12.81 0.47
N ASN A 25 -5.94 13.86 -0.31
CA ASN A 25 -4.90 13.87 -1.34
C ASN A 25 -3.55 14.00 -0.63
N LEU A 26 -3.11 12.89 -0.02
CA LEU A 26 -1.76 12.78 0.50
C LEU A 26 -0.79 12.82 -0.68
N THR A 27 0.07 13.84 -0.67
CA THR A 27 1.25 13.92 -1.53
C THR A 27 2.47 13.74 -0.65
N ASN A 28 3.56 13.30 -1.25
CA ASN A 28 4.87 13.20 -0.60
C ASN A 28 4.88 12.32 0.67
N PHE A 29 4.16 11.21 0.63
CA PHE A 29 4.03 10.26 1.75
C PHE A 29 5.06 9.14 1.66
N LEU A 30 5.25 8.43 2.77
CA LEU A 30 6.05 7.21 2.83
C LEU A 30 5.10 6.01 2.77
N LEU A 31 5.57 4.92 2.17
CA LEU A 31 4.90 3.63 2.29
C LEU A 31 5.58 2.82 3.41
N VAL A 32 4.76 2.34 4.35
CA VAL A 32 5.21 1.43 5.41
C VAL A 32 4.33 0.19 5.40
N THR A 33 4.90 -0.94 5.81
CA THR A 33 4.10 -2.15 6.06
C THR A 33 3.72 -2.24 7.54
N THR A 34 2.60 -2.88 7.84
CA THR A 34 2.12 -3.12 9.22
C THR A 34 1.23 -4.36 9.24
N THR A 35 0.95 -4.91 10.42
CA THR A 35 -0.06 -5.95 10.61
C THR A 35 -1.47 -5.39 10.85
N SER A 36 -1.65 -4.07 10.87
CA SER A 36 -2.95 -3.43 11.11
C SER A 36 -3.58 -2.86 9.85
N CYS A 37 -4.87 -3.15 9.65
CA CYS A 37 -5.69 -2.47 8.64
C CYS A 37 -6.27 -1.15 9.14
N GLU A 38 -6.06 -0.76 10.40
CA GLU A 38 -6.57 0.51 10.92
C GLU A 38 -5.80 1.69 10.30
N PRO A 39 -6.47 2.64 9.63
CA PRO A 39 -5.78 3.75 8.98
C PRO A 39 -5.04 4.66 9.97
N ALA A 40 -3.78 4.98 9.69
CA ALA A 40 -3.01 5.94 10.50
C ALA A 40 -2.00 6.69 9.64
N SER A 41 -1.93 8.02 9.81
CA SER A 41 -0.90 8.87 9.16
C SER A 41 0.44 8.86 9.88
N ASN A 42 0.42 8.60 11.20
CA ASN A 42 1.60 8.52 12.04
C ASN A 42 1.99 7.05 12.22
N SER A 43 3.16 6.69 11.71
CA SER A 43 3.68 5.32 11.76
C SER A 43 3.93 4.81 13.18
N SER A 44 4.15 5.68 14.17
CA SER A 44 4.31 5.27 15.57
C SER A 44 3.04 4.68 16.19
N LEU A 45 1.88 4.88 15.56
CA LEU A 45 0.61 4.28 16.01
C LEU A 45 0.36 2.90 15.39
N LEU A 46 1.18 2.49 14.41
CA LEU A 46 1.02 1.24 13.69
C LEU A 46 1.80 0.11 14.38
N PRO A 47 1.19 -1.05 14.63
CA PRO A 47 1.89 -2.20 15.19
C PRO A 47 2.77 -2.88 14.13
N ASN A 48 3.88 -3.48 14.55
CA ASN A 48 4.79 -4.25 13.70
C ASN A 48 5.14 -3.53 12.39
N VAL A 49 5.42 -2.23 12.50
CA VAL A 49 5.63 -1.36 11.34
C VAL A 49 7.04 -1.55 10.78
N ASN A 50 7.18 -1.65 9.45
CA ASN A 50 8.46 -1.66 8.77
C ASN A 50 8.51 -0.58 7.69
N ALA A 51 9.63 0.13 7.61
CA ALA A 51 9.90 1.05 6.51
C ALA A 51 10.13 0.27 5.21
N THR A 52 9.93 0.93 4.08
CA THR A 52 10.17 0.37 2.76
C THR A 52 11.22 1.15 1.98
N SER A 53 11.88 0.49 1.03
CA SER A 53 12.87 1.09 0.15
C SER A 53 12.83 0.44 -1.23
N LEU A 54 13.20 1.19 -2.26
CA LEU A 54 13.38 0.65 -3.61
C LEU A 54 14.56 -0.32 -3.65
N PHE A 55 14.43 -1.36 -4.46
CA PHE A 55 15.41 -2.44 -4.59
C PHE A 55 15.43 -2.95 -6.02
N GLU A 56 16.61 -3.00 -6.62
CA GLU A 56 16.84 -3.58 -7.95
C GLU A 56 17.31 -5.04 -7.77
N PRO A 57 16.51 -6.04 -8.17
CA PRO A 57 16.77 -7.44 -7.85
C PRO A 57 17.93 -8.04 -8.65
N ASP A 58 18.10 -7.63 -9.91
CA ASP A 58 18.82 -8.45 -10.89
C ASP A 58 19.84 -7.68 -11.75
N ASN A 59 19.91 -6.34 -11.67
CA ASN A 59 20.84 -5.50 -12.45
C ASN A 59 20.86 -5.84 -13.97
N THR A 60 19.79 -6.45 -14.48
CA THR A 60 19.69 -7.01 -15.84
C THR A 60 19.50 -5.94 -16.91
N GLY A 61 19.27 -4.69 -16.50
CA GLY A 61 19.13 -3.54 -17.38
C GLY A 61 17.69 -3.15 -17.70
N ASP A 62 16.70 -3.86 -17.17
CA ASP A 62 15.28 -3.52 -17.32
C ASP A 62 14.85 -2.33 -16.41
N GLU A 63 15.77 -1.82 -15.58
CA GLU A 63 15.58 -0.68 -14.66
C GLU A 63 14.32 -0.77 -13.78
N LEU A 64 13.85 -1.97 -13.47
CA LEU A 64 12.66 -2.18 -12.63
C LEU A 64 13.03 -2.22 -11.15
N TYR A 65 12.48 -1.30 -10.37
CA TYR A 65 12.57 -1.34 -8.92
C TYR A 65 11.42 -2.11 -8.30
N GLN A 66 11.73 -2.95 -7.32
CA GLN A 66 10.78 -3.56 -6.39
C GLN A 66 10.75 -2.76 -5.07
N LEU A 67 9.70 -2.96 -4.28
CA LEU A 67 9.63 -2.41 -2.92
C LEU A 67 9.96 -3.49 -1.88
N ARG A 68 11.02 -3.28 -1.11
CA ARG A 68 11.44 -4.18 -0.02
C ARG A 68 11.27 -3.56 1.35
N LEU A 69 11.26 -4.40 2.38
CA LEU A 69 11.34 -3.97 3.77
C LEU A 69 12.79 -3.63 4.11
N ILE A 70 12.97 -2.62 4.95
CA ILE A 70 14.27 -2.27 5.52
C ILE A 70 14.20 -2.16 7.04
N LEU A 71 15.34 -2.31 7.69
CA LEU A 71 15.48 -2.08 9.12
C LEU A 71 15.32 -0.58 9.46
N PRO A 72 14.99 -0.23 10.71
CA PRO A 72 14.95 1.16 11.15
C PRO A 72 16.31 1.88 11.00
N GLY A 73 16.27 3.22 10.88
CA GLY A 73 17.46 4.08 10.97
C GLY A 73 18.10 4.51 9.65
N TYR A 74 17.52 4.16 8.50
CA TYR A 74 17.96 4.71 7.22
C TYR A 74 17.43 6.14 7.04
N ASN A 75 18.32 7.12 6.83
CA ASN A 75 17.90 8.52 6.72
C ASN A 75 17.35 8.92 5.33
N SER A 76 17.23 7.96 4.41
CA SER A 76 16.64 8.16 3.08
C SER A 76 15.59 7.09 2.83
N LEU A 77 14.31 7.49 2.83
CA LEU A 77 13.18 6.65 2.48
C LEU A 77 12.54 7.22 1.21
N PRO A 78 12.11 6.36 0.26
CA PRO A 78 11.42 6.81 -0.93
C PRO A 78 10.13 7.52 -0.55
N ARG A 79 9.87 8.62 -1.24
CA ARG A 79 8.63 9.37 -1.11
C ARG A 79 7.75 9.13 -2.31
N PHE A 80 6.47 9.00 -2.06
CA PHE A 80 5.49 8.63 -3.05
C PHE A 80 4.41 9.69 -3.20
N ASN A 81 3.92 9.83 -4.42
CA ASN A 81 2.67 10.48 -4.76
C ASN A 81 1.74 9.44 -5.39
N LEU A 82 0.43 9.67 -5.32
CA LEU A 82 -0.56 8.83 -5.99
C LEU A 82 -1.43 9.70 -6.90
N SER A 83 -1.45 9.38 -8.19
CA SER A 83 -2.36 9.98 -9.17
C SER A 83 -2.69 8.95 -10.25
N ASP A 84 -3.91 9.02 -10.80
CA ASP A 84 -4.38 8.15 -11.88
C ASP A 84 -4.20 6.65 -11.63
N SER A 85 -4.37 6.26 -10.35
CA SER A 85 -4.17 4.89 -9.85
C SER A 85 -2.74 4.34 -9.95
N THR A 86 -1.76 5.24 -10.02
CA THR A 86 -0.33 4.94 -10.13
C THR A 86 0.44 5.64 -9.01
N LEU A 87 1.33 4.91 -8.32
CA LEU A 87 2.28 5.50 -7.39
C LEU A 87 3.47 6.06 -8.19
N HIS A 88 3.92 7.25 -7.84
CA HIS A 88 5.06 7.95 -8.47
C HIS A 88 6.12 8.18 -7.40
N THR A 89 7.38 7.93 -7.71
CA THR A 89 8.51 8.15 -6.80
C THR A 89 9.75 8.53 -7.60
N ASP A 90 10.59 9.40 -7.04
CA ASP A 90 11.86 9.76 -7.66
C ASP A 90 12.98 8.86 -7.13
N ALA A 91 13.83 8.37 -8.04
CA ALA A 91 15.00 7.59 -7.70
C ALA A 91 16.13 7.80 -8.69
N TYR A 92 17.36 7.59 -8.24
CA TYR A 92 18.51 7.53 -9.13
C TYR A 92 18.45 6.23 -9.94
N GLY A 93 18.63 6.34 -11.25
CA GLY A 93 18.72 5.15 -12.11
C GLY A 93 19.99 4.32 -11.85
N PRO A 94 20.14 3.15 -12.47
CA PRO A 94 21.20 2.18 -12.15
C PRO A 94 22.63 2.73 -12.30
N VAL A 95 22.84 3.70 -13.19
CA VAL A 95 24.15 4.36 -13.39
C VAL A 95 24.40 5.51 -12.41
N GLY A 96 23.43 5.88 -11.56
CA GLY A 96 23.59 6.81 -10.43
C GLY A 96 23.79 8.29 -10.79
N PHE A 97 23.84 8.66 -12.06
CA PHE A 97 24.17 10.03 -12.49
C PHE A 97 22.95 10.95 -12.64
N LYS A 98 21.74 10.39 -12.69
CA LYS A 98 20.52 11.15 -12.90
C LYS A 98 19.36 10.52 -12.13
N GLU A 99 18.50 11.39 -11.62
CA GLU A 99 17.23 11.02 -11.00
C GLU A 99 16.12 10.98 -12.06
N TYR A 100 15.26 9.98 -11.96
CA TYR A 100 14.12 9.75 -12.83
C TYR A 100 12.88 9.54 -11.96
N GLU A 101 11.72 9.86 -12.53
CA GLU A 101 10.44 9.47 -11.95
C GLU A 101 10.19 8.00 -12.33
N TYR A 102 9.88 7.20 -11.32
CA TYR A 102 9.49 5.80 -11.44
C TYR A 102 8.04 5.63 -11.02
N ASN A 103 7.31 4.85 -11.81
CA ASN A 103 5.88 4.72 -11.71
C ASN A 103 5.51 3.27 -11.43
N SER A 104 4.59 3.05 -10.50
CA SER A 104 4.13 1.70 -10.22
C SER A 104 3.49 1.08 -11.46
N THR A 105 3.92 -0.11 -11.82
CA THR A 105 3.25 -0.88 -12.86
C THR A 105 1.90 -1.40 -12.35
N LYS A 106 1.08 -1.92 -13.27
CA LYS A 106 -0.16 -2.58 -12.88
C LYS A 106 0.14 -3.81 -12.03
N VAL A 107 -0.45 -3.86 -10.83
CA VAL A 107 -0.23 -4.94 -9.88
C VAL A 107 -1.10 -6.15 -10.21
N GLU A 108 -0.47 -7.31 -10.32
CA GLU A 108 -1.12 -8.58 -10.65
C GLU A 108 -0.96 -9.60 -9.52
N VAL A 109 -1.86 -10.60 -9.48
CA VAL A 109 -1.80 -11.67 -8.48
C VAL A 109 -0.49 -12.45 -8.63
N GLY A 110 0.17 -12.72 -7.50
CA GLY A 110 1.43 -13.46 -7.44
C GLY A 110 2.66 -12.63 -7.83
N HIS A 111 2.51 -11.35 -8.15
CA HIS A 111 3.60 -10.49 -8.59
C HIS A 111 3.96 -9.44 -7.53
N THR A 112 5.17 -8.92 -7.63
CA THR A 112 5.69 -7.82 -6.81
C THR A 112 5.06 -6.49 -7.19
N LEU A 113 5.04 -5.54 -6.25
CA LEU A 113 4.81 -4.14 -6.58
C LEU A 113 6.09 -3.57 -7.22
N ASN A 114 6.06 -3.37 -8.54
CA ASN A 114 7.19 -2.90 -9.33
C ASN A 114 7.02 -1.43 -9.73
N PHE A 115 8.15 -0.78 -9.97
CA PHE A 115 8.27 0.60 -10.38
C PHE A 115 9.17 0.69 -11.62
N ASP A 116 8.65 1.35 -12.65
CA ASP A 116 9.23 1.43 -13.99
C ASP A 116 9.35 2.91 -14.41
N PRO A 117 10.48 3.36 -14.98
CA PRO A 117 10.63 4.73 -15.46
C PRO A 117 9.88 4.99 -16.78
N THR A 118 9.47 3.93 -17.48
CA THR A 118 8.72 3.94 -18.75
C THR A 118 7.51 2.98 -18.68
N PRO A 119 6.60 3.16 -17.72
CA PRO A 119 5.53 2.20 -17.47
C PRO A 119 4.61 2.05 -18.68
N GLU A 120 4.22 0.81 -18.99
CA GLU A 120 3.15 0.55 -19.96
C GLU A 120 1.79 0.44 -19.27
N GLY A 121 0.81 1.20 -19.74
CA GLY A 121 -0.59 1.14 -19.29
C GLY A 121 -0.90 1.92 -18.02
N SER A 122 -2.13 1.75 -17.50
CA SER A 122 -2.60 2.41 -16.28
C SER A 122 -2.37 1.53 -15.06
N GLY A 123 -1.97 2.15 -13.95
CA GLY A 123 -1.92 1.49 -12.65
C GLY A 123 -3.31 1.10 -12.14
N ASN A 124 -3.34 0.40 -11.01
CA ASN A 124 -4.55 -0.10 -10.39
C ASN A 124 -4.53 0.02 -8.85
N VAL A 125 -3.72 0.93 -8.32
CA VAL A 125 -3.58 1.16 -6.90
C VAL A 125 -4.33 2.40 -6.43
N ALA A 126 -4.83 2.39 -5.20
CA ALA A 126 -5.51 3.55 -4.61
C ALA A 126 -5.34 3.59 -3.08
N LEU A 127 -5.56 4.75 -2.46
CA LEU A 127 -5.60 4.87 -1.00
C LEU A 127 -7.04 4.81 -0.48
N LYS A 128 -7.40 3.72 0.19
CA LYS A 128 -8.66 3.60 0.94
C LYS A 128 -8.55 4.37 2.25
N ASP A 129 -9.61 5.12 2.56
CA ASP A 129 -9.67 6.03 3.72
C ASP A 129 -8.54 7.08 3.75
N GLY A 130 -7.84 7.27 2.63
CA GLY A 130 -6.67 8.15 2.51
C GLY A 130 -5.34 7.53 2.95
N PHE A 131 -5.31 6.32 3.50
CA PHE A 131 -4.07 5.75 4.09
C PHE A 131 -3.73 4.35 3.60
N LEU A 132 -4.73 3.47 3.47
CA LEU A 132 -4.49 2.07 3.12
C LEU A 132 -4.27 1.91 1.62
N LEU A 133 -3.10 1.44 1.22
CA LEU A 133 -2.88 1.10 -0.18
C LEU A 133 -3.72 -0.12 -0.57
N THR A 134 -4.42 0.00 -1.68
CA THR A 134 -5.29 -1.03 -2.23
C THR A 134 -4.89 -1.36 -3.66
N VAL A 135 -5.22 -2.56 -4.12
CA VAL A 135 -5.21 -2.94 -5.54
C VAL A 135 -6.65 -3.21 -5.95
N ASN A 136 -7.16 -2.49 -6.94
CA ASN A 136 -8.56 -2.55 -7.35
C ASN A 136 -9.55 -2.40 -6.16
N GLY A 137 -9.21 -1.59 -5.15
CA GLY A 137 -10.02 -1.35 -3.96
C GLY A 137 -9.89 -2.39 -2.83
N ASP A 138 -9.14 -3.47 -3.03
CA ASP A 138 -8.84 -4.49 -2.00
C ASP A 138 -7.53 -4.14 -1.27
N ALA A 139 -7.53 -4.11 0.07
CA ALA A 139 -6.34 -3.86 0.90
C ALA A 139 -5.73 -5.15 1.47
N GLU A 140 -6.43 -6.28 1.39
CA GLU A 140 -6.06 -7.50 2.13
C GLU A 140 -5.12 -8.43 1.37
N GLY A 141 -4.86 -8.15 0.10
CA GLY A 141 -3.99 -8.99 -0.71
C GLY A 141 -2.50 -8.77 -0.47
N TRP A 142 -2.07 -7.73 0.26
CA TRP A 142 -0.64 -7.47 0.42
C TRP A 142 0.05 -8.54 1.26
N THR A 143 1.19 -8.99 0.77
CA THR A 143 2.05 -9.98 1.42
C THR A 143 3.50 -9.54 1.34
N VAL A 144 4.29 -9.93 2.32
CA VAL A 144 5.74 -9.80 2.30
C VAL A 144 6.33 -11.18 2.17
N CYS A 145 7.10 -11.42 1.11
CA CYS A 145 7.68 -12.72 0.81
C CYS A 145 9.20 -12.57 0.67
N GLU A 146 9.91 -13.69 0.79
CA GLU A 146 11.32 -13.76 0.37
C GLU A 146 11.40 -13.64 -1.16
N GLY A 147 12.17 -12.67 -1.64
CA GLY A 147 12.44 -12.42 -3.05
C GLY A 147 13.93 -12.56 -3.37
N ASP A 148 14.36 -11.98 -4.49
CA ASP A 148 15.75 -12.08 -4.92
C ASP A 148 16.73 -11.50 -3.90
N LEU A 149 17.95 -12.06 -3.87
CA LEU A 149 19.01 -11.69 -2.93
C LEU A 149 18.56 -11.76 -1.45
N ASP A 150 17.68 -12.72 -1.14
CA ASP A 150 17.10 -12.97 0.19
C ASP A 150 16.41 -11.74 0.79
N GLN A 151 15.90 -10.83 -0.06
CA GLN A 151 15.21 -9.62 0.40
C GLN A 151 13.75 -9.92 0.74
N ALA A 152 13.23 -9.26 1.78
CA ALA A 152 11.79 -9.29 2.07
C ALA A 152 11.07 -8.27 1.18
N VAL A 153 10.38 -8.75 0.15
CA VAL A 153 9.76 -7.94 -0.91
C VAL A 153 8.24 -7.96 -0.83
N ILE A 154 7.60 -6.88 -1.27
CA ILE A 154 6.15 -6.73 -1.30
C ILE A 154 5.55 -7.39 -2.53
N PHE A 155 4.63 -8.31 -2.29
CA PHE A 155 3.83 -9.03 -3.29
C PHE A 155 2.35 -8.75 -3.13
N TRP A 156 1.61 -8.83 -4.23
CA TRP A 156 0.16 -8.92 -4.21
C TRP A 156 -0.31 -10.36 -4.29
N LYS A 157 -1.00 -10.82 -3.24
CA LYS A 157 -1.54 -12.17 -3.08
C LYS A 157 -0.45 -13.23 -3.31
N GLY A 158 0.74 -12.99 -2.76
CA GLY A 158 1.82 -13.96 -2.74
C GLY A 158 1.41 -15.21 -1.96
N ASN A 159 1.79 -16.38 -2.46
CA ASN A 159 1.38 -17.67 -1.92
C ASN A 159 2.57 -18.58 -1.55
N GLY A 160 3.78 -18.03 -1.55
CA GLY A 160 4.99 -18.73 -1.11
C GLY A 160 4.93 -19.08 0.37
N THR A 161 5.67 -20.10 0.78
CA THR A 161 5.72 -20.58 2.17
C THR A 161 6.31 -19.55 3.15
N THR A 162 7.05 -18.57 2.63
CA THR A 162 7.65 -17.47 3.40
C THR A 162 6.80 -16.20 3.38
N CYS A 163 5.64 -16.22 2.71
CA CYS A 163 4.80 -15.03 2.58
C CYS A 163 3.99 -14.75 3.85
N GLU A 164 4.16 -13.57 4.41
CA GLU A 164 3.37 -13.06 5.53
C GLU A 164 2.35 -12.03 5.06
N LYS A 165 1.08 -12.16 5.47
CA LYS A 165 0.06 -11.13 5.21
C LYS A 165 0.44 -9.83 5.91
N ARG A 166 0.37 -8.72 5.19
CA ARG A 166 0.60 -7.37 5.70
C ARG A 166 -0.44 -6.40 5.13
N TYR A 167 -0.44 -5.19 5.68
CA TYR A 167 -1.10 -4.02 5.09
C TYR A 167 -0.03 -2.99 4.76
N ILE A 168 -0.31 -2.17 3.75
CA ILE A 168 0.56 -1.05 3.37
C ILE A 168 -0.17 0.24 3.68
N GLN A 169 0.49 1.13 4.43
CA GLN A 169 -0.06 2.41 4.87
C GLN A 169 0.79 3.55 4.28
N ALA A 170 0.10 4.56 3.75
CA ALA A 170 0.67 5.87 3.45
C ALA A 170 0.76 6.68 4.75
N VAL A 171 1.98 7.04 5.14
CA VAL A 171 2.28 7.76 6.38
C VAL A 171 3.11 9.01 6.10
N THR A 172 3.08 9.99 7.00
CA THR A 172 3.87 11.23 6.85
C THR A 172 5.21 11.19 7.58
N THR A 173 5.41 10.22 8.48
CA THR A 173 6.62 10.07 9.31
C THR A 173 7.22 8.67 9.20
N ALA A 174 8.54 8.58 9.23
CA ALA A 174 9.27 7.30 9.25
C ALA A 174 8.97 6.53 10.55
N PRO A 175 9.03 5.18 10.54
CA PRO A 175 8.75 4.34 11.70
C PRO A 175 9.94 4.23 12.68
N TYR A 176 10.59 5.34 13.02
CA TYR A 176 11.68 5.46 14.02
C TYR A 176 12.00 6.91 14.37
#